data_AF-A0A1I8HKS5-F1
#
_entry.id   AF-A0A1I8HKS5-F1
#
_cell.length_a   1.000
_cell.length_b   1.000
_cell.length_c   1.000
_cell.angle_alpha   90.00
_cell.angle_beta   90.00
_cell.angle_gamma   90.00
#
_symmetry.space_group_name_H-M   'P 1'
#
loop_
_entity.id
_entity.type
_entity.pdbx_description
1 polymer ?
#
loop_
_entity_poly.entity_id
_entity_poly.type
_entity_poly.pdbx_seq_one_letter_code
_entity_poly.pdbx_strand_id
1 'polypeptide(L)'
;MHNLILMLDAKSAGNYGDVMCVAHPLTELDTIRQDGSINKDSSLIYIAFGFFRMFFSFAAYFVFFLTVFLLRPGTDRYPKSMATNTTLANGTVVTTVTTVKSKCYLLATPDWESYLRLVCECIVVVMATTNLCFVTRDIYYQGFRIYLMMLKATPMRCLYQTSCILVVAMVPCRAACESQVEDYIAVFAILFTAPYFLFFCRGFKIVGPFVLMIYRMVVGDLLRFCTIYIIFMMGFSQAMFIVFRRVDASIFHDPGEALMGMFIMSLGEFAEIYEQFDCSSHSSMGK
;
A
#
# COMPACT_ATOMS: atom_id res chain seq x y z
N MET A 1 1.60 23.19 26.44
CA MET A 1 2.26 24.42 25.97
C MET A 1 1.33 25.31 25.13
N HIS A 2 0.68 24.83 24.06
CA HIS A 2 -0.15 25.68 23.20
C HIS A 2 -1.30 26.43 23.92
N ASN A 3 -2.04 25.78 24.81
CA ASN A 3 -3.12 26.46 25.55
C ASN A 3 -2.63 27.59 26.46
N LEU A 4 -1.38 27.52 26.94
CA LEU A 4 -0.81 28.56 27.80
C LEU A 4 -0.40 29.80 26.99
N ILE A 5 0.10 29.60 25.77
CA ILE A 5 0.49 30.67 24.84
C ILE A 5 -0.75 31.40 24.32
N LEU A 6 -1.83 30.67 23.99
CA LEU A 6 -3.09 31.25 23.54
C LEU A 6 -3.76 32.12 24.61
N MET A 7 -3.58 31.79 25.90
CA MET A 7 -4.12 32.59 27.00
C MET A 7 -3.32 33.87 27.28
N LEU A 8 -2.04 33.93 26.91
CA LEU A 8 -1.21 35.13 27.10
C LEU A 8 -1.53 36.25 26.11
N ASP A 9 -1.96 35.90 24.90
CA ASP A 9 -2.29 36.87 23.84
C ASP A 9 -3.81 37.16 23.75
N ALA A 10 -4.56 36.61 24.69
CA ALA A 10 -6.01 36.67 24.74
C ALA A 10 -6.50 37.92 25.48
N LYS A 11 -7.43 38.67 24.88
CA LYS A 11 -8.14 39.76 25.57
C LYS A 11 -9.45 39.23 26.15
N SER A 12 -9.66 39.43 27.46
CA SER A 12 -10.96 39.14 28.07
C SER A 12 -12.01 40.15 27.59
N ALA A 13 -13.08 39.65 26.97
CA ALA A 13 -14.22 40.46 26.50
C ALA A 13 -15.32 40.59 27.56
N GLY A 14 -15.31 39.73 28.58
CA GLY A 14 -16.23 39.76 29.72
C GLY A 14 -16.45 38.38 30.33
N ASN A 15 -16.86 38.34 31.61
CA ASN A 15 -17.20 37.11 32.32
C ASN A 15 -18.67 37.14 32.76
N TYR A 16 -19.36 36.02 32.65
CA TYR A 16 -20.69 35.81 33.24
C TYR A 16 -20.69 34.52 34.07
N GLY A 17 -20.65 34.67 35.39
CA GLY A 17 -20.45 33.54 36.29
C GLY A 17 -19.13 32.83 36.03
N ASP A 18 -19.17 31.51 35.82
CA ASP A 18 -18.01 30.66 35.51
C ASP A 18 -17.59 30.67 34.03
N VAL A 19 -18.30 31.40 33.16
CA VAL A 19 -17.98 31.47 31.73
C VAL A 19 -17.21 32.74 31.41
N MET A 20 -15.99 32.59 30.89
CA MET A 20 -15.14 33.69 30.41
C MET A 20 -15.19 33.76 28.88
N CYS A 21 -15.60 34.92 28.35
CA CYS A 21 -15.48 35.23 26.92
C CYS A 21 -14.10 35.81 26.65
N VAL A 22 -13.33 35.12 25.80
CA VAL A 22 -11.97 35.50 25.42
C VAL A 22 -11.92 35.81 23.93
N ALA A 23 -11.40 36.97 23.58
CA ALA A 23 -11.13 37.40 22.22
C ALA A 23 -9.64 37.18 21.89
N HIS A 24 -9.37 36.46 20.81
CA HIS A 24 -8.01 36.27 20.30
C HIS A 24 -7.78 37.19 19.09
N PRO A 25 -6.61 37.85 18.99
CA PRO A 25 -6.29 38.68 17.84
C PRO A 25 -6.17 37.83 16.56
N LEU A 26 -6.86 38.26 15.50
CA LEU A 26 -6.93 37.56 14.21
C LEU A 26 -5.95 38.12 13.16
N THR A 27 -5.17 39.15 13.50
CA THR A 27 -4.34 39.91 12.54
C THR A 27 -3.35 39.06 11.75
N GLU A 28 -2.76 38.03 12.36
CA GLU A 28 -1.84 37.10 11.68
C GLU A 28 -2.49 35.77 11.26
N LEU A 29 -3.75 35.56 11.68
CA LEU A 29 -4.49 34.33 11.40
C LEU A 29 -5.40 34.47 10.19
N ASP A 30 -6.01 35.63 9.99
CA ASP A 30 -6.98 35.86 8.91
C ASP A 30 -6.29 36.21 7.59
N THR A 31 -6.93 35.83 6.50
CA THR A 31 -6.51 36.09 5.12
C THR A 31 -6.83 37.51 4.66
N ILE A 32 -7.67 38.23 5.41
CA ILE A 32 -8.08 39.60 5.14
C ILE A 32 -7.57 40.48 6.28
N ARG A 33 -6.85 41.56 5.94
CA ARG A 33 -6.39 42.56 6.90
C ARG A 33 -7.51 43.56 7.22
N GLN A 34 -7.34 44.34 8.29
CA GLN A 34 -8.32 45.36 8.70
C GLN A 34 -8.54 46.46 7.65
N ASP A 35 -7.62 46.63 6.71
CA ASP A 35 -7.73 47.54 5.56
C ASP A 35 -8.46 46.93 4.34
N GLY A 36 -8.94 45.68 4.46
CA GLY A 36 -9.60 44.94 3.37
C GLY A 36 -8.63 44.35 2.35
N SER A 37 -7.32 44.51 2.51
CA SER A 37 -6.31 43.91 1.64
C SER A 37 -6.07 42.44 1.98
N ILE A 38 -5.60 41.66 1.00
CA ILE A 38 -5.30 40.23 1.19
C ILE A 38 -3.96 40.08 1.91
N ASN A 39 -3.96 39.44 3.08
CA ASN A 39 -2.77 39.10 3.83
C ASN A 39 -2.10 37.83 3.27
N LYS A 40 -1.15 37.98 2.34
CA LYS A 40 -0.42 36.83 1.75
C LYS A 40 0.40 36.02 2.76
N ASP A 41 0.81 36.66 3.86
CA ASP A 41 1.62 36.05 4.92
C ASP A 41 0.79 35.49 6.08
N SER A 42 -0.53 35.41 5.90
CA SER A 42 -1.43 34.82 6.89
C SER A 42 -1.07 33.37 7.17
N SER A 43 -1.05 33.00 8.46
CA SER A 43 -0.80 31.62 8.90
C SER A 43 -1.80 30.61 8.31
N LEU A 44 -3.05 31.02 8.04
CA LEU A 44 -4.05 30.17 7.38
C LEU A 44 -3.64 29.82 5.94
N ILE A 45 -3.10 30.80 5.19
CA ILE A 45 -2.60 30.58 3.83
C ILE A 45 -1.39 29.67 3.85
N TYR A 46 -0.46 29.86 4.80
CA TYR A 46 0.72 29.01 4.92
C TYR A 46 0.35 27.55 5.21
N ILE A 47 -0.61 27.30 6.10
CA ILE A 47 -1.12 25.96 6.40
C ILE A 47 -1.80 25.34 5.17
N ALA A 48 -2.66 26.09 4.48
CA ALA A 48 -3.36 25.61 3.29
C ALA A 48 -2.38 25.30 2.14
N PHE A 49 -1.44 26.20 1.88
CA PHE A 49 -0.40 26.02 0.87
C PHE A 49 0.50 24.82 1.20
N GLY A 50 0.86 24.64 2.47
CA GLY A 50 1.60 23.47 2.95
C GLY A 50 0.87 22.16 2.68
N PHE A 51 -0.44 22.12 2.91
CA PHE A 51 -1.28 20.95 2.60
C PHE A 51 -1.30 20.65 1.10
N PHE A 52 -1.56 21.65 0.24
CA PHE A 52 -1.58 21.46 -1.21
C PHE A 52 -0.22 21.06 -1.77
N ARG A 53 0.87 21.63 -1.26
CA ARG A 53 2.22 21.25 -1.65
C ARG A 53 2.48 19.77 -1.36
N MET A 54 2.07 19.28 -0.18
CA MET A 54 2.20 17.87 0.18
C MET A 54 1.33 16.98 -0.73
N PHE A 55 0.11 17.43 -1.04
CA PHE A 55 -0.79 16.71 -1.95
C PHE A 55 -0.21 16.59 -3.37
N PHE A 56 0.26 17.68 -3.98
CA PHE A 56 0.86 17.65 -5.31
C PHE A 56 2.14 16.83 -5.36
N SER A 57 2.99 16.92 -4.33
CA SER A 57 4.19 16.08 -4.23
C SER A 57 3.85 14.59 -4.16
N PHE A 58 2.81 14.22 -3.41
CA PHE A 58 2.33 12.84 -3.34
C PHE A 58 1.66 12.39 -4.64
N ALA A 59 0.84 13.24 -5.27
CA ALA A 59 0.20 12.93 -6.53
C ALA A 59 1.24 12.71 -7.64
N ALA A 60 2.28 13.54 -7.71
CA ALA A 60 3.41 13.34 -8.62
C ALA A 60 4.12 12.02 -8.35
N TYR A 61 4.45 11.72 -7.10
CA TYR A 61 5.04 10.42 -6.71
C TYR A 61 4.17 9.24 -7.16
N PHE A 62 2.86 9.30 -6.91
CA PHE A 62 1.93 8.23 -7.28
C PHE A 62 1.84 8.04 -8.80
N VAL A 63 1.80 9.13 -9.57
CA VAL A 63 1.78 9.05 -11.04
C VAL A 63 3.07 8.44 -11.57
N PHE A 64 4.24 8.91 -11.12
CA PHE A 64 5.51 8.31 -11.55
C PHE A 64 5.59 6.83 -11.15
N PHE A 65 5.20 6.49 -9.92
CA PHE A 65 5.23 5.10 -9.47
C PHE A 65 4.27 4.21 -10.26
N LEU A 66 3.08 4.71 -10.59
CA LEU A 66 2.12 4.02 -11.44
C LEU A 66 2.64 3.84 -12.86
N THR A 67 3.32 4.84 -13.44
CA THR A 67 3.96 4.68 -14.76
C THR A 67 5.06 3.62 -14.74
N VAL A 68 5.88 3.56 -13.69
CA VAL A 68 6.91 2.52 -13.52
C VAL A 68 6.28 1.13 -13.44
N PHE A 69 5.18 1.00 -12.70
CA PHE A 69 4.46 -0.26 -12.54
C PHE A 69 3.80 -0.72 -13.86
N LEU A 70 3.12 0.19 -14.57
CA LEU A 70 2.45 -0.14 -15.84
C LEU A 70 3.42 -0.44 -16.98
N LEU A 71 4.58 0.24 -17.03
CA LEU A 71 5.59 0.02 -18.05
C LEU A 71 6.51 -1.17 -17.74
N ARG A 72 6.25 -1.94 -16.67
CA ARG A 72 7.06 -3.11 -16.33
C ARG A 72 6.84 -4.20 -17.39
N PRO A 73 7.88 -4.58 -18.16
CA PRO A 73 7.79 -5.62 -19.17
C PRO A 73 7.66 -6.98 -18.50
N GLY A 74 6.83 -7.85 -19.07
CA GLY A 74 6.77 -9.25 -18.66
C GLY A 74 8.09 -9.97 -18.90
N THR A 75 8.27 -11.10 -18.22
CA THR A 75 9.53 -11.87 -18.22
C THR A 75 9.98 -12.39 -19.58
N ASP A 76 9.08 -12.39 -20.56
CA ASP A 76 9.25 -13.09 -21.83
C ASP A 76 9.67 -12.14 -22.98
N ARG A 77 9.70 -10.82 -22.73
CA ARG A 77 9.98 -9.82 -23.78
C ARG A 77 11.41 -9.83 -24.30
N TYR A 78 12.39 -10.29 -23.52
CA TYR A 78 13.81 -10.24 -23.91
C TYR A 78 14.51 -11.59 -23.65
N PRO A 79 14.31 -12.60 -24.52
CA PRO A 79 15.01 -13.87 -24.41
C PRO A 79 16.49 -13.69 -24.71
N LYS A 80 17.36 -14.25 -23.87
CA LYS A 80 18.80 -14.31 -24.15
C LYS A 80 19.10 -15.63 -24.85
N SER A 81 19.77 -15.57 -26.00
CA SER A 81 20.20 -16.78 -26.70
C SER A 81 21.46 -17.35 -26.04
N MET A 82 21.42 -18.60 -25.58
CA MET A 82 22.55 -19.33 -25.02
C MET A 82 22.88 -20.52 -25.92
N ALA A 83 24.09 -20.54 -26.48
CA ALA A 83 24.60 -21.67 -27.23
C ALA A 83 25.18 -22.71 -26.26
N THR A 84 24.63 -23.93 -26.26
CA THR A 84 25.15 -25.06 -25.49
C THR A 84 25.67 -26.13 -26.44
N ASN A 85 26.93 -26.50 -26.29
CA ASN A 85 27.53 -27.58 -27.07
C ASN A 85 27.09 -28.93 -26.48
N THR A 86 26.23 -29.66 -27.17
CA THR A 86 25.79 -30.99 -26.77
C THR A 86 26.46 -32.04 -27.66
N THR A 87 27.07 -33.06 -27.05
CA THR A 87 27.65 -34.19 -27.77
C THR A 87 26.57 -35.22 -28.06
N LEU A 88 26.32 -35.50 -29.34
CA LEU A 88 25.47 -36.63 -29.74
C LEU A 88 26.17 -37.97 -29.48
N ALA A 89 25.41 -39.05 -29.38
CA ALA A 89 25.91 -40.41 -29.14
C ALA A 89 26.97 -40.89 -30.17
N ASN A 90 27.00 -40.30 -31.37
CA ASN A 90 28.00 -40.58 -32.42
C ASN A 90 29.30 -39.75 -32.29
N GLY A 91 29.51 -39.02 -31.18
CA GLY A 91 30.71 -38.20 -30.94
C GLY A 91 30.72 -36.85 -31.67
N THR A 92 29.71 -36.53 -32.47
CA THR A 92 29.55 -35.22 -33.11
C THR A 92 29.07 -34.17 -32.11
N VAL A 93 29.81 -33.08 -31.98
CA VAL A 93 29.42 -31.91 -31.17
C VAL A 93 28.41 -31.07 -31.97
N VAL A 94 27.20 -30.91 -31.46
CA VAL A 94 26.17 -30.05 -32.05
C VAL A 94 25.93 -28.87 -31.11
N THR A 95 25.98 -27.66 -31.63
CA THR A 95 25.64 -26.46 -30.87
C THR A 95 24.13 -26.27 -30.90
N THR A 96 23.45 -26.55 -29.79
CA THR A 96 22.03 -26.25 -29.63
C THR A 96 21.88 -24.85 -29.04
N VAL A 97 21.16 -23.99 -29.75
CA VAL A 97 20.90 -22.61 -29.31
C VAL A 97 19.56 -22.61 -28.58
N THR A 98 19.61 -22.45 -27.25
CA THR A 98 18.41 -22.39 -26.40
C THR A 98 18.14 -20.96 -25.96
N THR A 99 16.88 -20.56 -25.95
CA THR A 99 16.44 -19.25 -25.42
C THR A 99 16.33 -19.34 -23.92
N VAL A 100 17.23 -18.68 -23.19
CA VAL A 100 17.29 -18.67 -21.73
C VAL A 100 16.76 -17.33 -21.22
N LYS A 101 15.90 -17.38 -20.19
CA LYS A 101 15.42 -16.20 -19.47
C LYS A 101 16.59 -15.50 -18.78
N SER A 102 16.87 -14.25 -19.13
CA SER A 102 17.94 -13.50 -18.46
C SER A 102 17.54 -13.12 -17.04
N LYS A 103 18.36 -13.50 -16.06
CA LYS A 103 18.13 -13.21 -14.63
C LYS A 103 18.00 -11.71 -14.33
N CYS A 104 18.68 -10.85 -15.11
CA CYS A 104 18.63 -9.40 -14.97
C CYS A 104 17.94 -8.71 -16.17
N TYR A 105 16.82 -9.24 -16.67
CA TYR A 105 16.12 -8.67 -17.84
C TYR A 105 15.60 -7.24 -17.58
N LEU A 106 15.33 -6.91 -16.32
CA LEU A 106 14.79 -5.61 -15.92
C LEU A 106 15.76 -4.43 -16.12
N LEU A 107 17.06 -4.71 -16.13
CA LEU A 107 18.12 -3.70 -16.34
C LEU A 107 18.40 -3.45 -17.84
N ALA A 108 17.95 -4.35 -18.73
CA ALA A 108 18.11 -4.16 -20.16
C ALA A 108 17.28 -2.95 -20.63
N THR A 109 17.91 -2.07 -21.42
CA THR A 109 17.28 -0.85 -21.98
C THR A 109 17.33 -0.85 -23.52
N PRO A 110 16.70 -1.83 -24.19
CA PRO A 110 16.71 -1.86 -25.65
C PRO A 110 15.75 -0.83 -26.28
N ASP A 111 14.63 -0.55 -25.61
CA ASP A 111 13.53 0.26 -26.14
C ASP A 111 13.36 1.60 -25.40
N TRP A 112 12.69 2.56 -26.05
CA TRP A 112 12.37 3.86 -25.45
C TRP A 112 11.51 3.73 -24.18
N GLU A 113 10.58 2.76 -24.15
CA GLU A 113 9.73 2.45 -22.98
C GLU A 113 10.59 2.02 -21.78
N SER A 114 11.62 1.22 -22.04
CA SER A 114 12.53 0.72 -21.01
C SER A 114 13.40 1.84 -20.44
N TYR A 115 13.83 2.78 -21.29
CA TYR A 115 14.55 3.98 -20.87
C TYR A 115 13.68 4.91 -20.02
N LEU A 116 12.45 5.22 -20.47
CA LEU A 116 11.50 6.04 -19.73
C LEU A 116 11.20 5.46 -18.34
N ARG A 117 10.92 4.14 -18.28
CA ARG A 117 10.69 3.43 -17.03
C ARG A 117 11.87 3.58 -16.07
N LEU A 118 13.12 3.40 -16.54
CA LEU A 118 14.30 3.51 -15.69
C LEU A 118 14.45 4.93 -15.11
N VAL A 119 14.21 5.96 -15.94
CA VAL A 119 14.24 7.37 -15.49
C VAL A 119 13.15 7.62 -14.43
N CYS A 120 11.92 7.20 -14.68
CA CYS A 120 10.83 7.32 -13.70
C CYS A 120 11.13 6.55 -12.40
N GLU A 121 11.76 5.39 -12.49
CA GLU A 121 12.14 4.59 -11.33
C GLU A 121 13.19 5.31 -10.47
N CYS A 122 14.22 5.91 -11.10
CA CYS A 122 15.19 6.74 -10.39
C CYS A 122 14.51 7.91 -9.67
N ILE A 123 13.57 8.60 -10.32
CA ILE A 123 12.80 9.69 -9.71
C ILE A 123 12.01 9.18 -8.49
N VAL A 124 11.29 8.07 -8.63
CA VAL A 124 10.50 7.46 -7.53
C VAL A 124 11.38 7.07 -6.35
N VAL A 125 12.55 6.46 -6.60
CA VAL A 125 13.50 6.10 -5.54
C VAL A 125 14.03 7.33 -4.82
N VAL A 126 14.37 8.41 -5.55
CA VAL A 126 14.81 9.68 -4.94
C VAL A 126 13.69 10.29 -4.09
N MET A 127 12.45 10.33 -4.59
CA MET A 127 11.30 10.83 -3.85
C MET A 127 10.97 9.98 -2.61
N ALA A 128 11.07 8.66 -2.69
CA ALA A 128 10.88 7.77 -1.54
C ALA A 128 11.97 7.96 -0.49
N THR A 129 13.23 8.03 -0.93
CA THR A 129 14.39 8.20 -0.04
C THR A 129 14.34 9.55 0.68
N THR A 130 14.04 10.63 -0.03
CA THR A 130 13.88 11.97 0.59
C THR A 130 12.76 11.99 1.62
N ASN A 131 11.59 11.41 1.33
CA ASN A 131 10.51 11.28 2.31
C ASN A 131 10.93 10.47 3.55
N LEU A 132 11.66 9.36 3.36
CA LEU A 132 12.19 8.57 4.47
C LEU A 132 13.16 9.39 5.33
N CYS A 133 14.06 10.17 4.72
CA CYS A 133 14.98 11.06 5.43
C CYS A 133 14.25 12.14 6.25
N PHE A 134 13.16 12.72 5.72
CA PHE A 134 12.36 13.68 6.49
C PHE A 134 11.69 13.02 7.69
N VAL A 135 11.10 11.83 7.49
CA VAL A 135 10.43 11.12 8.59
C VAL A 135 11.43 10.65 9.66
N THR A 136 12.61 10.15 9.29
CA THR A 136 13.64 9.78 10.26
C THR A 136 14.13 10.99 11.05
N ARG A 137 14.27 12.15 10.40
CA ARG A 137 14.61 13.40 11.07
C ARG A 137 13.52 13.83 12.05
N ASP A 138 12.26 13.73 11.65
CA ASP A 138 11.13 14.05 12.53
C ASP A 138 11.05 13.11 13.73
N ILE A 139 11.31 11.81 13.54
CA ILE A 139 11.39 10.82 14.62
C ILE A 139 12.51 11.17 15.61
N TYR A 140 13.67 11.59 15.09
CA TYR A 140 14.81 11.97 15.93
C TYR A 140 14.49 13.18 16.81
N TYR A 141 13.81 14.19 16.27
CA TYR A 141 13.46 15.41 17.04
C TYR A 141 12.26 15.24 17.97
N GLN A 142 11.20 14.54 17.55
CA GLN A 142 9.96 14.41 18.34
C GLN A 142 10.02 13.24 19.34
N GLY A 143 10.89 12.26 19.12
CA GLY A 143 10.97 11.05 19.92
C GLY A 143 10.02 9.94 19.45
N PHE A 144 10.52 8.70 19.47
CA PHE A 144 9.86 7.53 18.87
C PHE A 144 8.48 7.18 19.47
N ARG A 145 8.29 7.41 20.78
CA ARG A 145 7.00 7.10 21.45
C ARG A 145 5.86 7.99 20.96
N ILE A 146 6.13 9.29 20.81
CA ILE A 146 5.16 10.26 20.31
C ILE A 146 4.84 9.96 18.85
N TYR A 147 5.87 9.60 18.07
CA TYR A 147 5.70 9.15 16.69
C TYR A 147 4.78 7.93 16.58
N LEU A 148 4.97 6.88 17.39
CA LEU A 148 4.08 5.69 17.38
C LEU A 148 2.63 6.01 17.75
N MET A 149 2.42 6.95 18.67
CA MET A 149 1.07 7.40 19.02
C MET A 149 0.39 8.13 17.85
N MET A 150 1.12 8.99 17.16
CA MET A 150 0.65 9.67 15.94
C MET A 150 0.39 8.71 14.78
N LEU A 151 1.23 7.67 14.67
CA LEU A 151 1.12 6.62 13.68
C LEU A 151 -0.18 5.84 13.86
N LYS A 152 -0.49 5.41 15.10
CA LYS A 152 -1.75 4.75 15.43
C LYS A 152 -3.00 5.62 15.16
N ALA A 153 -2.88 6.93 15.36
CA ALA A 153 -3.97 7.86 15.08
C ALA A 153 -4.26 8.02 13.57
N THR A 154 -3.28 7.75 12.71
CA THR A 154 -3.38 7.96 11.26
C THR A 154 -2.88 6.74 10.46
N PRO A 155 -3.65 5.65 10.38
CA PRO A 155 -3.21 4.39 9.78
C PRO A 155 -2.74 4.53 8.32
N MET A 156 -3.34 5.47 7.58
CA MET A 156 -3.00 5.70 6.16
C MET A 156 -1.58 6.23 5.98
N ARG A 157 -1.08 7.04 6.93
CA ARG A 157 0.32 7.52 6.92
C ARG A 157 1.30 6.36 7.15
N CYS A 158 0.90 5.35 7.93
CA CYS A 158 1.71 4.15 8.15
C CYS A 158 1.87 3.37 6.86
N LEU A 159 0.77 3.13 6.13
CA LEU A 159 0.79 2.39 4.88
C LEU A 159 1.66 3.06 3.81
N TYR A 160 1.58 4.39 3.71
CA TYR A 160 2.49 5.12 2.81
C TYR A 160 3.96 4.97 3.22
N GLN A 161 4.25 5.07 4.53
CA GLN A 161 5.61 4.92 5.03
C GLN A 161 6.16 3.51 4.79
N THR A 162 5.35 2.46 5.01
CA THR A 162 5.76 1.09 4.70
C THR A 162 5.99 0.90 3.21
N SER A 163 5.18 1.52 2.34
CA SER A 163 5.44 1.53 0.90
C SER A 163 6.78 2.16 0.54
N CYS A 164 7.14 3.31 1.12
CA CYS A 164 8.43 3.95 0.81
C CYS A 164 9.62 3.06 1.19
N ILE A 165 9.52 2.32 2.30
CA ILE A 165 10.54 1.34 2.71
C ILE A 165 10.64 0.20 1.70
N LEU A 166 9.50 -0.34 1.26
CA LEU A 166 9.46 -1.39 0.24
C LEU A 166 10.06 -0.92 -1.09
N VAL A 167 9.81 0.33 -1.50
CA VAL A 167 10.39 0.92 -2.71
C VAL A 167 11.92 1.01 -2.62
N VAL A 168 12.46 1.43 -1.48
CA VAL A 168 13.92 1.44 -1.28
C VAL A 168 14.48 0.01 -1.24
N ALA A 169 13.74 -0.96 -0.69
CA ALA A 169 14.12 -2.38 -0.67
C ALA A 169 14.14 -3.03 -2.07
N MET A 170 13.47 -2.46 -3.08
CA MET A 170 13.58 -2.93 -4.46
C MET A 170 14.98 -2.70 -5.06
N VAL A 171 15.68 -1.63 -4.67
CA VAL A 171 17.02 -1.30 -5.18
C VAL A 171 18.05 -2.41 -4.91
N PRO A 172 18.21 -2.91 -3.66
CA PRO A 172 19.11 -4.03 -3.40
C PRO A 172 18.62 -5.34 -4.02
N CYS A 173 17.30 -5.60 -4.10
CA CYS A 173 16.76 -6.78 -4.80
C CYS A 173 17.15 -6.78 -6.28
N ARG A 174 17.15 -5.60 -6.90
CA ARG A 174 17.58 -5.41 -8.28
C ARG A 174 19.09 -5.62 -8.45
N ALA A 175 19.90 -5.16 -7.49
CA ALA A 175 21.34 -5.44 -7.48
C ALA A 175 21.66 -6.95 -7.35
N ALA A 176 20.80 -7.70 -6.65
CA ALA A 176 20.88 -9.15 -6.54
C ALA A 176 20.32 -9.91 -7.76
N CYS A 177 19.74 -9.20 -8.74
CA CYS A 177 19.05 -9.77 -9.91
C CYS A 177 17.99 -10.83 -9.59
N GLU A 178 17.22 -10.61 -8.51
CA GLU A 178 16.12 -11.48 -8.13
C GLU A 178 14.77 -10.85 -8.50
N SER A 179 14.38 -10.99 -9.77
CA SER A 179 13.21 -10.30 -10.33
C SER A 179 11.88 -10.77 -9.74
N GLN A 180 11.76 -12.04 -9.34
CA GLN A 180 10.51 -12.58 -8.79
C GLN A 180 10.15 -11.90 -7.46
N VAL A 181 11.14 -11.74 -6.59
CA VAL A 181 10.97 -11.07 -5.30
C VAL A 181 10.68 -9.58 -5.51
N GLU A 182 11.36 -8.95 -6.48
CA GLU A 182 11.12 -7.54 -6.84
C GLU A 182 9.65 -7.31 -7.27
N ASP A 183 9.08 -8.22 -8.07
CA ASP A 183 7.69 -8.14 -8.53
C ASP A 183 6.70 -8.19 -7.35
N TYR A 184 6.89 -9.12 -6.40
CA TYR A 184 6.05 -9.18 -5.20
C TYR A 184 6.13 -7.91 -4.36
N ILE A 185 7.35 -7.42 -4.12
CA ILE A 185 7.58 -6.18 -3.36
C ILE A 185 6.91 -4.98 -4.04
N ALA A 186 7.01 -4.88 -5.37
CA ALA A 186 6.40 -3.80 -6.15
C ALA A 186 4.87 -3.79 -6.02
N VAL A 187 4.21 -4.95 -6.07
CA VAL A 187 2.75 -5.09 -5.91
C VAL A 187 2.31 -4.64 -4.53
N PHE A 188 2.99 -5.09 -3.46
CA PHE A 188 2.65 -4.66 -2.10
C PHE A 188 2.89 -3.17 -1.88
N ALA A 189 3.95 -2.61 -2.45
CA ALA A 189 4.24 -1.17 -2.35
C ALA A 189 3.12 -0.33 -2.99
N ILE A 190 2.66 -0.66 -4.20
CA ILE A 190 1.59 0.11 -4.84
C ILE A 190 0.25 -0.05 -4.12
N LEU A 191 -0.05 -1.25 -3.62
CA LEU A 191 -1.24 -1.52 -2.81
C LEU A 191 -1.27 -0.67 -1.53
N PHE A 192 -0.13 -0.48 -0.86
CA PHE A 192 -0.06 0.36 0.34
C PHE A 192 -0.01 1.86 0.04
N THR A 193 0.39 2.26 -1.16
CA THR A 193 0.41 3.68 -1.57
C THR A 193 -0.99 4.22 -1.86
N ALA A 194 -1.82 3.47 -2.61
CA ALA A 194 -3.11 3.96 -3.09
C ALA A 194 -4.08 4.45 -1.98
N PRO A 195 -4.21 3.74 -0.84
CA PRO A 195 -5.10 4.18 0.24
C PRO A 195 -4.69 5.52 0.86
N TYR A 196 -3.43 5.94 0.74
CA TYR A 196 -2.98 7.23 1.24
C TYR A 196 -3.61 8.43 0.49
N PHE A 197 -4.06 8.23 -0.76
CA PHE A 197 -4.80 9.26 -1.48
C PHE A 197 -6.10 9.67 -0.76
N LEU A 198 -6.79 8.72 -0.13
CA LEU A 198 -8.02 8.98 0.63
C LEU A 198 -7.77 9.89 1.84
N PHE A 199 -6.57 9.87 2.43
CA PHE A 199 -6.22 10.78 3.51
C PHE A 199 -6.24 12.24 3.07
N PHE A 200 -5.79 12.54 1.84
CA PHE A 200 -5.87 13.89 1.29
C PHE A 200 -7.28 14.26 0.86
N CYS A 201 -8.08 13.30 0.38
CA CYS A 201 -9.47 13.53 0.04
C CYS A 201 -10.31 14.05 1.23
N ARG A 202 -9.91 13.73 2.47
CA ARG A 202 -10.49 14.29 3.70
C ARG A 202 -10.39 15.81 3.79
N GLY A 203 -9.37 16.43 3.18
CA GLY A 203 -9.13 17.87 3.22
C GLY A 203 -10.05 18.71 2.34
N PHE A 204 -10.77 18.08 1.40
CA PHE A 204 -11.70 18.80 0.53
C PHE A 204 -13.10 18.90 1.16
N LYS A 205 -13.71 20.10 1.09
CA LYS A 205 -15.02 20.38 1.71
C LYS A 205 -16.14 19.44 1.23
N ILE A 206 -16.12 19.03 -0.04
CA ILE A 206 -17.17 18.20 -0.65
C ILE A 206 -16.90 16.70 -0.45
N VAL A 207 -15.66 16.25 -0.66
CA VAL A 207 -15.28 14.83 -0.63
C VAL A 207 -15.00 14.32 0.80
N GLY A 208 -14.62 15.23 1.72
CA GLY A 208 -14.23 14.87 3.08
C GLY A 208 -15.29 14.11 3.89
N PRO A 209 -16.57 14.54 3.91
CA PRO A 209 -17.64 13.80 4.58
C PRO A 209 -17.83 12.39 4.04
N PHE A 210 -17.71 12.20 2.73
CA PHE A 210 -17.84 10.89 2.08
C PHE A 210 -16.72 9.93 2.51
N VAL A 211 -15.47 10.39 2.49
CA VAL A 211 -14.31 9.58 2.93
C VAL A 211 -14.43 9.21 4.42
N LEU A 212 -14.89 10.13 5.26
CA LEU A 212 -15.10 9.86 6.68
C LEU A 212 -16.20 8.81 6.91
N MET A 213 -17.25 8.81 6.08
CA MET A 213 -18.30 7.80 6.11
C MET A 213 -17.74 6.41 5.78
N ILE A 214 -16.96 6.29 4.70
CA ILE A 214 -16.27 5.04 4.32
C ILE A 214 -15.36 4.56 5.45
N TYR A 215 -14.55 5.46 6.03
CA TYR A 215 -13.64 5.09 7.12
C TYR A 215 -14.39 4.50 8.32
N ARG A 216 -15.56 5.06 8.66
CA ARG A 216 -16.43 4.54 9.73
C ARG A 216 -17.04 3.19 9.39
N MET A 217 -17.46 2.98 8.14
CA MET A 217 -17.95 1.67 7.67
C MET A 217 -16.86 0.60 7.75
N VAL A 218 -15.65 0.90 7.26
CA VAL A 218 -14.52 -0.05 7.24
C VAL A 218 -14.08 -0.43 8.64
N VAL A 219 -13.78 0.56 9.49
CA VAL A 219 -13.23 0.28 10.85
C VAL A 219 -14.30 -0.23 11.80
N GLY A 220 -15.54 0.26 11.67
CA GLY A 220 -16.62 -0.06 12.60
C GLY A 220 -17.30 -1.41 12.33
N ASP A 221 -17.59 -1.70 11.07
CA ASP A 221 -18.48 -2.80 10.67
C ASP A 221 -17.70 -3.90 9.92
N LEU A 222 -16.99 -3.53 8.85
CA LEU A 222 -16.29 -4.48 7.99
C LEU A 222 -15.21 -5.28 8.74
N LEU A 223 -14.36 -4.64 9.56
CA LEU A 223 -13.32 -5.36 10.30
C LEU A 223 -13.89 -6.36 11.31
N ARG A 224 -15.03 -6.06 11.93
CA ARG A 224 -15.70 -7.00 12.85
C ARG A 224 -16.26 -8.19 12.08
N PHE A 225 -16.93 -7.93 10.97
CA PHE A 225 -17.41 -8.97 10.06
C PHE A 225 -16.27 -9.86 9.56
N CYS A 226 -15.18 -9.27 9.04
CA CYS A 226 -14.01 -10.02 8.57
C CYS A 226 -13.37 -10.85 9.68
N THR A 227 -13.30 -10.34 10.92
CA THR A 227 -12.75 -11.09 12.05
C THR A 227 -13.58 -12.33 12.36
N ILE A 228 -14.91 -12.19 12.45
CA ILE A 228 -15.82 -13.32 12.69
C ILE A 228 -15.76 -14.33 11.53
N TYR A 229 -15.75 -13.82 10.29
CA TYR A 229 -15.63 -14.63 9.09
C TYR A 229 -14.34 -15.47 9.09
N ILE A 230 -13.18 -14.88 9.41
CA ILE A 230 -11.90 -15.63 9.48
C ILE A 230 -11.95 -16.74 10.54
N ILE A 231 -12.59 -16.51 11.71
CA ILE A 231 -12.74 -17.53 12.76
C ILE A 231 -13.58 -18.70 12.24
N PHE A 232 -14.72 -18.44 11.62
CA PHE A 232 -15.56 -19.49 11.03
C PHE A 232 -14.85 -20.22 9.89
N MET A 233 -14.19 -19.48 9.01
CA MET A 233 -13.42 -20.02 7.89
C MET A 233 -12.34 -21.01 8.34
N MET A 234 -11.56 -20.65 9.38
CA MET A 234 -10.59 -21.58 9.95
C MET A 234 -11.25 -22.80 10.59
N GLY A 235 -12.36 -22.62 11.32
CA GLY A 235 -13.09 -23.73 11.95
C GLY A 235 -13.65 -24.74 10.94
N PHE A 236 -14.32 -24.26 9.88
CA PHE A 236 -14.87 -25.11 8.84
C PHE A 236 -13.79 -25.74 7.95
N SER A 237 -12.69 -25.04 7.69
CA SER A 237 -11.52 -25.60 6.99
C SER A 237 -10.98 -26.86 7.70
N GLN A 238 -10.88 -26.84 9.03
CA GLN A 238 -10.43 -28.02 9.79
C GLN A 238 -11.46 -29.16 9.79
N ALA A 239 -12.76 -28.84 9.87
CA ALA A 239 -13.81 -29.86 9.78
C ALA A 239 -13.79 -30.59 8.43
N MET A 240 -13.57 -29.83 7.35
CA MET A 240 -13.53 -30.35 5.98
C MET A 240 -12.27 -31.15 5.71
N PHE A 241 -11.12 -30.71 6.24
CA PHE A 241 -9.90 -31.51 6.25
C PHE A 241 -10.11 -32.89 6.89
N ILE A 242 -10.86 -32.99 8.00
CA ILE A 242 -11.15 -34.28 8.65
C ILE A 242 -12.06 -35.17 7.79
N VAL A 243 -13.10 -34.59 7.17
CA VAL A 243 -14.07 -35.31 6.33
C VAL A 243 -13.39 -35.90 5.08
N PHE A 244 -12.48 -35.16 4.47
CA PHE A 244 -11.81 -35.53 3.23
C PHE A 244 -10.47 -36.25 3.40
N ARG A 245 -10.04 -36.51 4.65
CA ARG A 245 -8.76 -37.16 4.96
C ARG A 245 -8.57 -38.57 4.36
N ARG A 246 -9.64 -39.19 3.87
CA ARG A 246 -9.62 -40.54 3.25
C ARG A 246 -9.83 -40.52 1.72
N VAL A 247 -10.00 -39.33 1.13
CA VAL A 247 -10.21 -39.15 -0.30
C VAL A 247 -8.91 -38.64 -0.91
N ASP A 248 -8.17 -39.54 -1.54
CA ASP A 248 -6.95 -39.20 -2.27
C ASP A 248 -7.32 -38.34 -3.50
N ALA A 249 -6.62 -37.21 -3.71
CA ALA A 249 -6.85 -36.19 -4.74
C ALA A 249 -7.99 -35.15 -4.47
N SER A 250 -8.28 -34.83 -3.20
CA SER A 250 -9.16 -33.70 -2.84
C SER A 250 -8.39 -32.43 -2.49
N ILE A 251 -8.97 -31.26 -2.76
CA ILE A 251 -8.40 -29.92 -2.41
C ILE A 251 -8.29 -29.75 -0.88
N PHE A 252 -8.99 -30.59 -0.12
CA PHE A 252 -9.03 -30.56 1.34
C PHE A 252 -8.03 -31.52 2.01
N HIS A 253 -7.12 -32.13 1.25
CA HIS A 253 -6.16 -33.09 1.79
C HIS A 253 -5.11 -32.43 2.70
N ASP A 254 -4.68 -31.20 2.40
CA ASP A 254 -3.71 -30.44 3.19
C ASP A 254 -4.40 -29.28 3.93
N PRO A 255 -4.01 -28.96 5.18
CA PRO A 255 -4.72 -27.96 5.99
C PRO A 255 -4.64 -26.54 5.40
N GLY A 256 -3.58 -26.23 4.64
CA GLY A 256 -3.45 -24.95 3.93
C GLY A 256 -4.34 -24.89 2.69
N GLU A 257 -4.39 -25.98 1.91
CA GLU A 257 -5.23 -26.07 0.71
C GLU A 257 -6.71 -26.13 1.09
N ALA A 258 -7.06 -26.79 2.20
CA ALA A 258 -8.40 -26.82 2.76
C ALA A 258 -8.92 -25.41 3.13
N LEU A 259 -8.04 -24.52 3.61
CA LEU A 259 -8.41 -23.12 3.91
C LEU A 259 -8.75 -22.37 2.60
N MET A 260 -7.93 -22.56 1.56
CA MET A 260 -8.18 -21.98 0.23
C MET A 260 -9.46 -22.53 -0.39
N GLY A 261 -9.66 -23.84 -0.34
CA GLY A 261 -10.87 -24.51 -0.86
C GLY A 261 -12.13 -24.01 -0.16
N MET A 262 -12.10 -23.84 1.16
CA MET A 262 -13.21 -23.23 1.90
C MET A 262 -13.47 -21.79 1.47
N PHE A 263 -12.41 -21.03 1.17
CA PHE A 263 -12.54 -19.62 0.80
C PHE A 263 -13.22 -19.50 -0.56
N ILE A 264 -12.76 -20.29 -1.54
CA ILE A 264 -13.37 -20.42 -2.87
C ILE A 264 -14.84 -20.83 -2.75
N MET A 265 -15.13 -21.82 -1.90
CA MET A 265 -16.50 -22.24 -1.61
C MET A 265 -17.34 -21.07 -1.07
N SER A 266 -16.83 -20.29 -0.11
CA SER A 266 -17.57 -19.13 0.42
C SER A 266 -17.80 -18.00 -0.60
N LEU A 267 -16.98 -17.92 -1.66
CA LEU A 267 -17.11 -16.94 -2.74
C LEU A 267 -18.14 -17.33 -3.80
N GLY A 268 -18.64 -18.56 -3.79
CA GLY A 268 -19.65 -19.02 -4.73
C GLY A 268 -19.13 -19.92 -5.86
N GLU A 269 -17.83 -20.22 -5.88
CA GLU A 269 -17.22 -21.06 -6.92
C GLU A 269 -17.23 -22.52 -6.48
N PHE A 270 -18.36 -23.20 -6.74
CA PHE A 270 -18.59 -24.55 -6.21
C PHE A 270 -18.46 -25.69 -7.23
N ALA A 271 -18.36 -25.39 -8.53
CA ALA A 271 -18.61 -26.36 -9.60
C ALA A 271 -17.67 -27.58 -9.54
N GLU A 272 -16.37 -27.37 -9.37
CA GLU A 272 -15.37 -28.44 -9.31
C GLU A 272 -15.28 -29.08 -7.91
N ILE A 273 -15.72 -28.36 -6.87
CA ILE A 273 -15.64 -28.81 -5.48
C ILE A 273 -16.80 -29.76 -5.16
N TYR A 274 -18.00 -29.54 -5.71
CA TYR A 274 -19.18 -30.39 -5.48
C TYR A 274 -18.97 -31.84 -5.93
N GLU A 275 -18.28 -32.06 -7.05
CA GLU A 275 -17.99 -33.40 -7.56
C GLU A 275 -17.12 -34.22 -6.58
N GLN A 276 -16.27 -33.55 -5.79
CA GLN A 276 -15.42 -34.20 -4.80
C GLN A 276 -16.23 -34.71 -3.59
N PHE A 277 -17.32 -34.04 -3.22
CA PHE A 277 -18.17 -34.47 -2.09
C PHE A 277 -18.89 -35.79 -2.35
N ASP A 278 -19.21 -36.10 -3.61
CA ASP A 278 -19.81 -37.37 -3.99
C ASP A 278 -18.84 -38.55 -3.83
N CYS A 279 -17.52 -38.29 -3.88
CA CYS A 279 -16.47 -39.29 -3.61
C CYS A 279 -16.18 -39.48 -2.11
N SER A 280 -16.68 -38.60 -1.24
CA SER A 280 -16.46 -38.71 0.20
C SER A 280 -17.37 -39.77 0.84
N SER A 281 -16.89 -40.44 1.90
CA SER A 281 -17.67 -41.46 2.63
C SER A 281 -18.92 -40.90 3.32
N HIS A 282 -19.05 -39.57 3.39
CA HIS A 282 -20.14 -38.83 4.02
C HIS A 282 -20.76 -37.81 3.06
N SER A 283 -21.18 -38.27 1.87
CA SER A 283 -21.81 -37.43 0.84
C SER A 283 -23.06 -36.67 1.31
N SER A 284 -23.77 -37.17 2.33
CA SER A 284 -24.93 -36.50 2.93
C SER A 284 -24.57 -35.39 3.93
N MET A 285 -23.34 -35.35 4.45
CA MET A 285 -22.84 -34.28 5.32
C MET A 285 -22.06 -33.21 4.55
N GLY A 286 -21.61 -33.56 3.34
CA GLY A 286 -20.82 -32.69 2.47
C GLY A 286 -21.63 -31.81 1.51
N LYS A 287 -22.86 -32.21 1.19
CA LYS A 287 -23.83 -31.41 0.42
C LYS A 287 -24.59 -30.45 1.31
#